data_AF-A0A2V9G563-F1
#
_entry.id   AF-A0A2V9G563-F1
#
_cell.length_a   1.000
_cell.length_b   1.000
_cell.length_c   1.000
_cell.angle_alpha   90.00
_cell.angle_beta   90.00
_cell.angle_gamma   90.00
#
_symmetry.space_group_name_H-M   'P 1'
#
loop_
_entity.id
_entity.type
_entity.pdbx_description
1 polymer ?
#
loop_
_entity_poly.entity_id
_entity_poly.type
_entity_poly.pdbx_seq_one_letter_code
_entity_poly.pdbx_strand_id
1 'polypeptide(L)' 'MSEILLRLVEELNAGRLRVVDLTLPLSADTPLLPLPPQWNNTPPFTLRELSRYDERGPAWYWN' A
#
# COMPACT_ATOMS: atom_id res chain seq x y z
N MET A 1 -12.34 9.58 -28.34
CA MET A 1 -11.52 8.90 -27.30
C MET A 1 -10.06 9.16 -27.64
N SER A 2 -9.20 9.47 -26.66
CA SER A 2 -7.78 9.76 -26.95
C SER A 2 -7.08 8.51 -27.47
N GLU A 3 -6.48 8.60 -28.67
CA GLU A 3 -5.72 7.52 -29.31
C GLU A 3 -4.56 7.04 -28.44
N ILE A 4 -3.90 7.96 -27.73
CA ILE A 4 -2.79 7.65 -26.82
C ILE A 4 -3.25 6.77 -25.65
N LEU A 5 -4.41 7.10 -25.05
CA LEU A 5 -4.93 6.32 -23.93
C LEU A 5 -5.39 4.93 -24.36
N LEU A 6 -6.00 4.83 -25.55
CA LEU A 6 -6.36 3.54 -26.14
C LEU A 6 -5.11 2.68 -26.36
N ARG A 7 -4.06 3.25 -26.95
CA ARG A 7 -2.81 2.54 -27.18
C ARG A 7 -2.14 2.09 -25.89
N LEU A 8 -2.13 2.93 -24.84
CA LEU A 8 -1.60 2.56 -23.53
C LEU A 8 -2.27 1.29 -22.98
N VAL A 9 -3.60 1.21 -23.03
CA VAL A 9 -4.36 0.05 -22.55
C VAL A 9 -4.10 -1.19 -23.41
N GLU A 10 -4.06 -1.05 -24.74
CA GLU A 10 -3.72 -2.14 -25.66
C GLU A 10 -2.34 -2.74 -25.37
N GLU A 11 -1.34 -1.89 -25.18
CA GLU A 11 0.05 -2.30 -24.95
C GLU A 11 0.26 -2.91 -23.56
N LEU A 12 -0.46 -2.42 -22.54
CA LEU A 12 -0.51 -3.04 -21.21
C LEU A 12 -1.14 -4.44 -21.27
N ASN A 13 -2.31 -4.58 -21.90
CA ASN A 13 -3.00 -5.86 -22.05
C ASN A 13 -2.19 -6.88 -22.86
N ALA A 14 -1.43 -6.41 -23.86
CA ALA A 14 -0.56 -7.26 -24.66
C ALA A 14 0.76 -7.64 -23.96
N GLY A 15 1.02 -7.13 -22.75
CA GLY A 15 2.26 -7.40 -22.01
C GLY A 15 3.52 -6.74 -22.59
N ARG A 16 3.37 -5.79 -23.54
CA ARG A 16 4.49 -5.04 -24.13
C ARG A 16 4.99 -3.93 -23.21
N LEU A 17 4.13 -3.47 -22.31
CA LEU A 17 4.49 -2.58 -21.21
C LEU A 17 4.57 -3.35 -19.90
N ARG A 18 5.53 -3.00 -19.05
CA ARG A 18 5.73 -3.59 -17.73
C ARG A 18 5.33 -2.59 -16.66
N VAL A 19 4.53 -3.05 -15.69
CA VAL A 19 4.30 -2.35 -14.43
C VAL A 19 5.36 -2.83 -13.43
N VAL A 20 6.14 -1.91 -12.89
CA VAL A 20 7.18 -2.21 -11.89
C VAL A 20 6.73 -1.62 -10.56
N ASP A 21 6.54 -2.48 -9.57
CA ASP A 21 6.29 -2.06 -8.20
C ASP A 21 7.60 -1.62 -7.55
N LEU A 22 7.63 -0.37 -7.08
CA LEU A 22 8.79 0.24 -6.41
C LEU A 22 8.49 0.54 -4.93
N THR A 23 7.48 -0.13 -4.36
CA THR A 23 7.06 0.06 -2.97
C THR A 23 7.71 -0.95 -2.03
N LEU A 24 7.90 -0.53 -0.77
CA LEU A 24 8.21 -1.42 0.34
C LEU A 24 6.92 -1.75 1.10
N PRO A 25 6.70 -3.00 1.54
CA PRO A 25 5.56 -3.33 2.40
C PRO A 25 5.58 -2.50 3.68
N LEU A 26 4.45 -1.84 3.97
CA LEU A 26 4.29 -1.06 5.19
C LEU A 26 3.97 -1.99 6.36
N SER A 27 4.80 -1.94 7.41
CA SER A 27 4.67 -2.78 8.60
C SER A 27 5.22 -2.07 9.83
N ALA A 28 5.05 -2.67 11.00
CA ALA A 28 5.63 -2.14 12.24
C ALA A 28 7.17 -2.10 12.20
N ASP A 29 7.80 -2.91 11.33
CA ASP A 29 9.24 -2.96 11.14
C ASP A 29 9.74 -1.94 10.08
N THR A 30 8.84 -1.18 9.44
CA THR A 30 9.24 -0.16 8.46
C THR A 30 10.13 0.88 9.16
N PRO A 31 11.39 1.04 8.73
CA PRO A 31 12.33 1.92 9.42
C PRO A 31 11.90 3.37 9.28
N LEU A 32 12.01 4.10 10.38
CA LEU A 32 11.75 5.53 10.43
C LEU A 32 13.06 6.31 10.38
N LEU A 33 12.99 7.53 9.85
CA LEU A 33 14.09 8.49 9.93
C LEU A 33 14.10 9.11 11.34
N PRO A 34 15.14 8.87 12.16
CA PRO A 34 15.23 9.50 13.45
C PRO A 34 15.55 10.99 13.31
N LEU A 35 14.85 11.82 14.08
CA LEU A 35 15.13 13.23 14.25
C LEU A 35 15.90 13.47 15.55
N PRO A 36 16.79 14.48 15.60
CA PRO A 36 17.43 14.94 16.83
C PRO A 36 16.47 15.18 18.01
N PRO A 37 16.95 15.04 19.27
CA PRO A 37 16.09 14.96 20.45
C PRO A 37 15.19 16.16 20.72
N GLN A 38 15.56 17.34 20.20
CA GLN A 38 14.76 18.55 20.32
C GLN A 38 13.49 18.56 19.44
N TRP A 39 13.34 17.59 18.53
CA TRP A 39 12.21 17.49 17.62
C TRP A 39 11.38 16.23 17.89
N ASN A 40 10.08 16.34 17.68
CA ASN A 40 9.16 15.20 17.76
C ASN A 40 9.41 14.26 16.59
N ASN A 41 9.65 12.99 16.89
CA ASN A 41 9.84 11.96 15.87
C ASN A 41 8.51 11.51 15.24
N THR A 42 8.59 10.99 14.02
CA THR A 42 7.46 10.34 13.34
C THR A 42 6.99 9.13 14.14
N PRO A 43 5.68 8.93 14.36
CA PRO A 43 5.19 7.73 15.01
C PRO A 43 5.39 6.49 14.11
N PRO A 44 5.66 5.31 14.68
CA PRO A 44 5.73 4.07 13.91
C PRO A 44 4.37 3.72 13.32
N PHE A 45 4.40 2.95 12.22
CA PHE A 45 3.18 2.37 11.68
C PHE A 45 2.58 1.39 12.69
N THR A 46 1.28 1.50 12.91
CA THR A 46 0.51 0.55 13.72
C THR A 46 -0.74 0.14 12.97
N LEU A 47 -1.08 -1.14 13.06
CA LEU A 47 -2.25 -1.72 12.43
C LEU A 47 -3.11 -2.38 13.51
N ARG A 48 -4.42 -2.12 13.52
CA ARG A 48 -5.31 -2.60 14.58
C ARG A 48 -6.44 -3.42 13.98
N GLU A 49 -6.40 -4.73 14.19
CA GLU A 49 -7.50 -5.60 13.78
C GLU A 49 -8.85 -5.18 14.41
N LEU A 50 -9.82 -4.90 13.55
CA LEU A 50 -11.20 -4.61 13.91
C LEU A 50 -12.03 -5.89 13.99
N SER A 51 -11.88 -6.77 12.99
CA SER A 51 -12.52 -8.08 12.94
C SER A 51 -11.72 -9.07 12.11
N ARG A 52 -11.90 -10.36 12.38
CA ARG A 52 -11.29 -11.42 11.57
C ARG A 52 -12.12 -12.69 11.57
N TYR A 53 -13.23 -12.65 10.82
CA TYR A 53 -14.15 -13.79 10.67
C TYR A 53 -14.61 -14.36 12.01
N ASP A 54 -14.81 -13.47 12.97
CA ASP A 54 -15.25 -13.74 14.32
C ASP A 54 -16.56 -13.00 14.61
N GLU A 55 -17.02 -12.99 15.85
CA GLU A 55 -18.25 -12.32 16.24
C GLU A 55 -18.26 -10.80 15.97
N ARG A 56 -17.07 -10.17 15.88
CA ARG A 56 -16.92 -8.74 15.58
C ARG A 56 -17.13 -8.43 14.09
N GLY A 57 -16.94 -9.42 13.21
CA GLY A 57 -17.12 -9.31 11.76
C GLY A 57 -17.14 -10.70 11.11
N PRO A 58 -18.31 -11.37 11.06
CA PRO A 58 -18.38 -12.80 10.74
C PRO A 58 -17.98 -13.17 9.31
N ALA A 59 -18.02 -12.20 8.39
CA ALA A 59 -17.83 -12.46 6.96
C ALA A 59 -16.62 -11.74 6.35
N TRP A 60 -15.81 -11.01 7.13
CA TRP A 60 -14.64 -10.29 6.61
C TRP A 60 -13.53 -10.11 7.64
N TYR A 61 -12.34 -9.85 7.10
CA TYR A 61 -11.19 -9.37 7.83
C TYR A 61 -11.01 -7.86 7.61
N TRP A 62 -10.74 -7.13 8.68
CA TRP A 62 -10.49 -5.69 8.63
C TRP A 62 -9.51 -5.28 9.73
N ASN A 63 -8.47 -4.51 9.37
CA ASN A 63 -7.61 -3.76 10.30
C ASN A 63 -7.70 -2.24 10.17
#